data_AF-A0A2M8LB60-F1
#
_entry.id   AF-A0A2M8LB60-F1
#
_cell.length_a   1.000
_cell.length_b   1.000
_cell.length_c   1.000
_cell.angle_alpha   90.00
_cell.angle_beta   90.00
_cell.angle_gamma   90.00
#
_symmetry.space_group_name_H-M   'P 1'
#
loop_
_entity.id
_entity.type
_entity.pdbx_description
1 polymer ?
#
loop_
_entity_poly.entity_id
_entity_poly.type
_entity_poly.pdbx_seq_one_letter_code
_entity_poly.pdbx_strand_id
1 'polypeptide(L)'
;MTSREFVGAELEHAYAEVFGGKVNGWFNDHGHDIILEDDEIPSVQVKSSVPFAFKFLKESLRRHRFIPICVGEPGDKEEMLTSLKQFGGFVGHNIPGRQEILRGIERVRNICCT
;
A
#
# COMPACT_ATOMS: atom_id res chain seq x y z
N MET A 1 -14.04 -11.07 -19.66
CA MET A 1 -12.96 -10.81 -18.67
C MET A 1 -13.19 -9.43 -18.10
N THR A 2 -13.36 -9.37 -16.80
CA THR A 2 -13.95 -8.25 -16.06
C THR A 2 -12.90 -7.18 -15.76
N SER A 3 -13.22 -5.94 -16.12
CA SER A 3 -12.45 -4.69 -15.99
C SER A 3 -11.78 -4.38 -14.64
N ARG A 4 -11.98 -5.20 -13.59
CA ARG A 4 -11.40 -4.98 -12.26
C ARG A 4 -9.98 -5.54 -12.11
N GLU A 5 -9.63 -6.61 -12.83
CA GLU A 5 -8.28 -7.19 -12.78
C GLU A 5 -7.25 -6.29 -13.48
N PHE A 6 -7.65 -5.64 -14.57
CA PHE A 6 -6.82 -4.67 -15.29
C PHE A 6 -6.47 -3.44 -14.44
N VAL A 7 -7.43 -2.88 -13.70
CA VAL A 7 -7.21 -1.71 -12.83
C VAL A 7 -6.22 -2.00 -11.71
N GLY A 8 -6.17 -3.23 -11.19
CA GLY A 8 -5.21 -3.62 -10.16
C GLY A 8 -3.79 -3.71 -10.72
N ALA A 9 -3.62 -4.46 -11.81
CA ALA A 9 -2.31 -4.66 -12.44
C ALA A 9 -1.72 -3.35 -12.97
N GLU A 10 -2.51 -2.51 -13.64
CA GLU A 10 -2.07 -1.19 -14.12
C GLU A 10 -1.59 -0.30 -12.98
N LEU A 11 -2.29 -0.33 -11.84
CA LEU A 11 -1.91 0.44 -10.67
C LEU A 11 -0.61 -0.06 -10.04
N GLU A 12 -0.44 -1.38 -9.92
CA GLU A 12 0.80 -1.98 -9.44
C GLU A 12 1.98 -1.59 -10.33
N HIS A 13 1.81 -1.64 -11.66
CA HIS A 13 2.82 -1.18 -12.60
C HIS A 13 3.16 0.30 -12.42
N ALA A 14 2.15 1.17 -12.25
CA ALA A 14 2.37 2.59 -12.00
C ALA A 14 3.17 2.85 -10.72
N TYR A 15 2.86 2.13 -9.63
CA TYR A 15 3.64 2.23 -8.39
C TYR A 15 5.07 1.69 -8.57
N ALA A 16 5.24 0.55 -9.23
CA ALA A 16 6.57 0.00 -9.50
C ALA A 16 7.43 0.99 -10.30
N GLU A 17 6.86 1.65 -11.31
CA GLU A 17 7.56 2.65 -12.11
C GLU A 17 8.00 3.84 -11.26
N VAL A 18 7.09 4.43 -10.47
CA VAL A 18 7.44 5.61 -9.64
C VAL A 18 8.44 5.24 -8.55
N PHE A 19 8.31 4.08 -7.92
CA PHE A 19 9.29 3.63 -6.93
C PHE A 19 10.63 3.22 -7.56
N GLY A 20 10.66 2.85 -8.84
CA GLY A 20 11.77 2.09 -9.43
C GLY A 20 11.86 0.66 -8.84
N GLY A 21 10.73 0.11 -8.40
CA GLY A 21 10.61 -1.22 -7.80
C GLY A 21 10.20 -2.30 -8.82
N LYS A 22 9.91 -3.51 -8.32
CA LYS A 22 9.46 -4.64 -9.14
C LYS A 22 8.07 -5.09 -8.72
N VAL A 23 7.17 -5.26 -9.68
CA VAL A 23 5.87 -5.88 -9.45
C VAL A 23 6.06 -7.36 -9.11
N ASN A 24 5.41 -7.80 -8.04
CA ASN A 24 5.37 -9.17 -7.53
C ASN A 24 3.92 -9.69 -7.52
N GLY A 25 3.13 -9.28 -8.52
CA GLY A 25 1.69 -9.55 -8.69
C GLY A 25 1.34 -10.99 -9.10
N TRP A 26 1.79 -11.98 -8.32
CA TRP A 26 1.41 -13.39 -8.49
C TRP A 26 0.35 -13.80 -7.45
N PHE A 27 -0.51 -14.75 -7.81
CA PHE A 27 -1.39 -15.44 -6.85
C PHE A 27 -0.52 -16.00 -5.69
N ASN A 28 -0.74 -15.54 -4.45
CA ASN A 28 0.09 -15.75 -3.24
C ASN A 28 1.29 -14.80 -3.02
N ASP A 29 1.25 -13.56 -3.48
CA ASP A 29 2.20 -12.50 -3.06
C ASP A 29 2.21 -12.19 -1.55
N HIS A 30 1.27 -12.76 -0.77
CA HIS A 30 1.06 -12.50 0.66
C HIS A 30 0.86 -11.01 0.99
N GLY A 31 0.44 -10.23 0.01
CA GLY A 31 0.25 -8.79 0.08
C GLY A 31 1.49 -7.94 -0.21
N HIS A 32 2.53 -8.52 -0.79
CA HIS A 32 3.73 -7.81 -1.23
C HIS A 32 3.68 -7.53 -2.73
N ASP A 33 2.85 -6.58 -3.14
CA ASP A 33 2.59 -6.30 -4.55
C ASP A 33 3.82 -5.68 -5.24
N ILE A 34 4.55 -4.80 -4.55
CA ILE A 34 5.75 -4.14 -5.08
C ILE A 34 6.92 -4.42 -4.15
N ILE A 35 8.02 -4.92 -4.70
CA ILE A 35 9.30 -5.09 -4.00
C ILE A 35 10.16 -3.87 -4.26
N LEU A 36 10.71 -3.31 -3.18
CA LEU A 36 11.54 -2.12 -3.19
C LEU A 36 12.99 -2.47 -2.84
N GLU A 37 13.94 -1.70 -3.36
CA GLU A 37 15.35 -1.75 -2.95
C GLU A 37 15.61 -0.81 -1.76
N ASP A 38 14.67 -0.76 -0.80
CA ASP A 38 14.76 0.04 0.43
C ASP A 38 14.70 -0.91 1.64
N ASP A 39 15.74 -0.91 2.47
CA ASP A 39 15.85 -1.83 3.62
C ASP A 39 14.82 -1.53 4.72
N GLU A 40 14.36 -0.29 4.83
CA GLU A 40 13.34 0.10 5.82
C GLU A 40 11.93 -0.27 5.35
N ILE A 41 11.68 -0.18 4.04
CA ILE A 41 10.40 -0.53 3.41
C ILE A 41 10.69 -1.50 2.27
N PRO A 42 10.92 -2.79 2.55
CA PRO A 42 11.32 -3.76 1.51
C PRO A 42 10.20 -4.04 0.50
N SER A 43 8.96 -3.68 0.83
CA SER A 43 7.80 -3.95 -0.01
C SER A 43 6.57 -3.17 0.43
N VAL A 44 5.62 -3.03 -0.49
CA VAL A 44 4.32 -2.41 -0.22
C VAL A 44 3.17 -3.21 -0.84
N GLN A 45 2.01 -3.14 -0.20
CA GLN A 45 0.72 -3.52 -0.78
C GLN A 45 0.12 -2.32 -1.52
N VAL A 46 -0.49 -2.53 -2.67
CA VAL A 46 -1.23 -1.53 -3.44
C VAL A 46 -2.72 -1.85 -3.41
N LYS A 47 -3.57 -0.84 -3.18
CA LYS A 47 -5.02 -0.97 -3.30
C LYS A 47 -5.60 0.21 -4.06
N SER A 48 -6.49 -0.09 -5.01
CA SER A 48 -7.14 0.94 -5.84
C SER A 48 -8.13 1.82 -5.08
N SER A 49 -8.59 1.41 -3.90
CA SER A 49 -9.56 2.20 -3.13
C SER A 49 -9.53 1.93 -1.63
N VAL A 50 -10.05 2.91 -0.88
CA VAL A 50 -10.16 2.89 0.58
C VAL A 50 -10.91 1.66 1.10
N PRO A 51 -12.07 1.23 0.55
CA PRO A 51 -12.75 0.03 1.03
C PRO A 51 -11.88 -1.24 0.93
N PHE A 52 -11.06 -1.38 -0.12
CA PHE A 52 -10.13 -2.51 -0.23
C PHE A 52 -8.96 -2.40 0.75
N ALA A 53 -8.44 -1.19 0.97
CA ALA A 53 -7.44 -0.94 2.01
C ALA A 53 -7.97 -1.32 3.41
N PHE A 54 -9.22 -0.97 3.75
CA PHE A 54 -9.83 -1.38 5.02
C PHE A 54 -9.95 -2.90 5.17
N LYS A 55 -10.33 -3.62 4.09
CA LYS A 55 -10.38 -5.09 4.11
C LYS A 55 -9.00 -5.69 4.37
N PHE A 56 -7.98 -5.16 3.71
CA PHE A 56 -6.59 -5.56 3.91
C PHE A 56 -6.13 -5.30 5.35
N LEU A 57 -6.32 -4.09 5.88
CA LEU A 57 -5.89 -3.72 7.23
C LEU A 57 -6.58 -4.55 8.32
N LYS A 58 -7.86 -4.91 8.14
CA LYS A 58 -8.56 -5.84 9.04
C LYS A 58 -7.90 -7.22 9.06
N GLU A 59 -7.45 -7.68 7.90
CA GLU A 59 -6.73 -8.95 7.79
C GLU A 59 -5.33 -8.86 8.42
N SER A 60 -4.64 -7.71 8.27
CA SER A 60 -3.37 -7.43 8.95
C SER A 60 -3.51 -7.54 10.47
N LEU A 61 -4.55 -6.94 11.05
CA LEU A 61 -4.86 -7.06 12.48
C LEU A 61 -5.13 -8.51 12.88
N ARG A 62 -5.96 -9.23 12.10
CA ARG A 62 -6.29 -10.64 12.38
C ARG A 62 -5.06 -11.52 12.40
N ARG A 63 -4.12 -11.28 11.47
CA ARG A 63 -2.88 -12.06 11.32
C ARG A 63 -1.72 -11.55 12.16
N HIS A 64 -1.86 -10.41 12.85
CA HIS A 64 -0.78 -9.72 13.54
C HIS A 64 0.44 -9.52 12.63
N ARG A 65 0.18 -9.12 11.38
CA ARG A 65 1.21 -8.89 10.37
C ARG A 65 0.86 -7.65 9.57
N PHE A 66 1.73 -6.64 9.65
CA PHE A 66 1.59 -5.41 8.90
C PHE A 66 2.49 -5.43 7.66
N ILE A 67 1.95 -4.96 6.54
CA ILE A 67 2.72 -4.63 5.34
C ILE A 67 2.34 -3.18 5.01
N PRO A 68 3.32 -2.30 4.76
CA PRO A 68 3.01 -0.93 4.38
C PRO A 68 2.12 -0.89 3.13
N ILE A 69 1.19 0.07 3.08
CA ILE A 69 0.12 0.09 2.07
C ILE A 69 0.00 1.42 1.34
N CYS A 70 -0.09 1.37 0.02
CA CYS A 70 -0.42 2.48 -0.87
C CYS A 70 -1.87 2.38 -1.35
N VAL A 71 -2.62 3.50 -1.31
CA VAL A 71 -4.05 3.53 -1.66
C VAL A 71 -4.33 4.61 -2.69
N GLY A 72 -4.96 4.24 -3.81
CA GLY A 72 -5.27 5.15 -4.91
C GLY A 72 -4.07 5.41 -5.81
N GLU A 73 -4.10 6.51 -6.55
CA GLU A 73 -3.05 6.88 -7.52
C GLU A 73 -1.72 7.22 -6.83
N PRO A 74 -0.57 6.87 -7.45
CA PRO A 74 0.75 7.19 -6.90
C PRO A 74 1.00 8.70 -6.87
N GLY A 75 1.78 9.14 -5.88
CA GLY A 75 2.32 10.49 -5.79
C GLY A 75 3.77 10.54 -6.29
N ASP A 76 4.53 11.53 -5.81
CA ASP A 76 5.98 11.55 -6.02
C ASP A 76 6.67 10.48 -5.16
N LYS A 77 7.80 9.94 -5.64
CA LYS A 77 8.56 8.89 -4.93
C LYS A 77 8.98 9.32 -3.53
N GLU A 78 9.52 10.53 -3.37
CA GLU A 78 10.04 11.01 -2.09
C GLU A 78 8.92 11.22 -1.07
N GLU A 79 7.80 11.81 -1.50
CA GLU A 79 6.59 11.95 -0.69
C GLU A 79 6.05 10.59 -0.26
N MET A 80 5.94 9.64 -1.19
CA MET A 80 5.42 8.31 -0.89
C MET A 80 6.30 7.60 0.14
N LEU A 81 7.63 7.63 -0.03
CA LEU A 81 8.57 7.04 0.92
C LEU A 81 8.46 7.72 2.29
N THR A 82 8.39 9.05 2.33
CA THR A 82 8.24 9.81 3.57
C THR A 82 6.94 9.42 4.30
N SER A 83 5.83 9.34 3.56
CA SER A 83 4.53 8.92 4.09
C SER A 83 4.56 7.48 4.60
N LEU A 84 5.19 6.56 3.87
CA LEU A 84 5.33 5.16 4.28
C LEU A 84 6.18 5.02 5.55
N LYS A 85 7.31 5.74 5.65
CA LYS A 85 8.16 5.73 6.85
C LYS A 85 7.40 6.26 8.06
N GLN A 86 6.67 7.36 7.90
CA GLN A 86 5.93 8.02 8.96
C GLN A 86 4.70 7.21 9.40
N PHE A 87 3.82 6.83 8.47
CA PHE A 87 2.50 6.28 8.80
C PHE A 87 2.39 4.77 8.55
N GLY A 88 3.34 4.16 7.85
CA GLY A 88 3.16 2.82 7.30
C GLY A 88 2.25 2.80 6.06
N GLY A 89 1.92 3.94 5.48
CA GLY A 89 1.07 3.99 4.30
C GLY A 89 1.20 5.27 3.48
N PHE A 90 0.72 5.21 2.26
CA PHE A 90 0.49 6.36 1.39
C PHE A 90 -0.96 6.32 0.88
N VAL A 91 -1.58 7.48 0.76
CA VAL A 91 -2.95 7.63 0.27
C VAL A 91 -2.92 8.73 -0.78
N GLY A 92 -3.48 8.49 -1.97
CA GLY A 92 -3.49 9.43 -3.08
C GLY A 92 -4.15 10.77 -2.71
N HIS A 93 -3.67 11.85 -3.33
CA HIS A 93 -4.10 13.23 -3.03
C HIS A 93 -5.57 13.50 -3.32
N ASN A 94 -6.15 12.77 -4.25
CA ASN A 94 -7.55 12.88 -4.65
C ASN A 94 -8.52 12.18 -3.68
N ILE A 95 -8.03 11.47 -2.66
CA ILE A 95 -8.87 10.74 -1.71
C ILE A 95 -9.32 11.67 -0.56
N PRO A 96 -10.64 11.89 -0.38
CA PRO A 96 -11.15 12.66 0.75
C PRO A 96 -10.80 12.00 2.09
N GLY A 97 -10.47 12.80 3.10
CA GLY A 97 -10.10 12.30 4.43
C GLY A 97 -8.74 11.58 4.46
N ARG A 98 -7.83 11.91 3.53
CA ARG A 98 -6.48 11.33 3.39
C ARG A 98 -5.75 11.22 4.74
N GLN A 99 -5.76 12.30 5.53
CA GLN A 99 -5.02 12.35 6.79
C GLN A 99 -5.62 11.45 7.86
N GLU A 100 -6.94 11.38 7.95
CA GLU A 100 -7.66 10.49 8.86
C GLU A 100 -7.37 9.02 8.51
N ILE A 101 -7.32 8.69 7.21
CA ILE A 101 -6.97 7.35 6.73
C ILE A 101 -5.52 7.00 7.10
N LEU A 102 -4.56 7.90 6.85
CA LEU A 102 -3.15 7.70 7.20
C LEU A 102 -2.95 7.46 8.69
N ARG A 103 -3.60 8.25 9.55
CA ARG A 103 -3.60 8.04 11.01
C ARG A 103 -4.23 6.70 11.40
N GLY A 104 -5.25 6.24 10.66
CA GLY A 104 -5.83 4.92 10.83
C GLY A 104 -4.83 3.79 10.51
N ILE A 105 -4.09 3.92 9.40
CA ILE A 105 -3.05 2.97 8.99
C ILE A 105 -1.94 2.92 10.04
N GLU A 106 -1.46 4.07 10.52
CA GLU A 106 -0.44 4.17 11.56
C GLU A 106 -0.84 3.43 12.83
N ARG A 107 -2.09 3.58 13.29
CA ARG A 107 -2.60 2.84 14.45
C ARG A 107 -2.55 1.32 14.22
N VAL A 108 -2.94 0.86 13.03
CA VAL A 108 -2.89 -0.57 12.69
C VAL A 108 -1.44 -1.07 12.68
N ARG A 109 -0.51 -0.32 12.09
CA ARG A 109 0.93 -0.63 12.11
C ARG A 109 1.42 -0.81 13.54
N ASN A 110 1.13 0.17 14.41
CA ASN A 110 1.59 0.14 15.80
C ASN A 110 1.05 -1.09 16.55
N ILE A 111 -0.22 -1.46 16.34
CA ILE A 111 -0.81 -2.66 16.96
C ILE A 111 -0.13 -3.95 16.46
N CYS A 112 0.15 -4.05 15.17
CA CYS A 112 0.73 -5.27 14.57
C CYS A 112 2.24 -5.42 14.78
N CYS A 113 2.95 -4.34 15.09
CA CYS A 113 4.40 -4.33 15.30
C CYS A 113 4.81 -4.26 16.77
N THR A 114 3.85 -4.36 17.70
CA THR A 114 4.09 -4.54 19.14
C THR A 114 4.15 -6.02 19.46
#